data_AF-A0A6A6HNJ2-F1
#
_entry.id   AF-A0A6A6HNJ2-F1
#
_cell.length_a   1.000
_cell.length_b   1.000
_cell.length_c   1.000
_cell.angle_alpha   90.00
_cell.angle_beta   90.00
_cell.angle_gamma   90.00
#
_symmetry.space_group_name_H-M   'P 1'
#
loop_
_entity.id
_entity.type
_entity.pdbx_description
1 polymer ?
#
loop_
_entity_poly.entity_id
_entity_poly.type
_entity_poly.pdbx_seq_one_letter_code
_entity_poly.pdbx_strand_id
1 'polypeptide(L)'
;MEAAEGNETQAHETHSPTYREKLSSGEKLWPWKFGLRVILLVITIIGIGCLAWAVSHSPQFDDYNFSEDDSWALPWGLITLPCSFIWSAVCILVLLILSAYSVSGFGTGGYIQDVEPDGGEYYLAPNGTWVYNATSSYYDPYYDNPSSTTQRECDPDFSSCAAQDAYVNQLWHLMNRLVGVEYTAVACQAIAVLLHFALFVWACCDTHARNSRRTRKDAEAIAEKIIRDLKEKGELVPAVPAQRAREDPVMTVPGGVQMQEHYRSGPS
;
A
#
# COMPACT_ATOMS: atom_id res chain seq x y z
N MET A 1 -46.28 -48.13 -36.61
CA MET A 1 -44.89 -48.50 -36.27
C MET A 1 -44.26 -47.27 -35.67
N GLU A 2 -44.47 -47.13 -34.36
CA GLU A 2 -44.00 -46.04 -33.51
C GLU A 2 -42.48 -46.14 -33.31
N ALA A 3 -41.81 -45.00 -33.46
CA ALA A 3 -40.43 -44.80 -33.09
C ALA A 3 -40.36 -44.55 -31.58
N ALA A 4 -39.68 -45.44 -30.85
CA ALA A 4 -39.42 -45.29 -29.43
C ALA A 4 -38.24 -44.32 -29.25
N GLU A 5 -38.54 -43.10 -28.78
CA GLU A 5 -37.58 -42.14 -28.25
C GLU A 5 -37.08 -42.64 -26.88
N GLY A 6 -35.83 -43.13 -26.84
CA GLY A 6 -35.14 -43.48 -25.61
C GLY A 6 -34.71 -42.23 -24.86
N ASN A 7 -35.44 -41.91 -23.80
CA ASN A 7 -35.11 -40.85 -22.84
C ASN A 7 -34.00 -41.35 -21.91
N GLU A 8 -32.74 -41.24 -22.33
CA GLU A 8 -31.57 -41.44 -21.46
C GLU A 8 -31.54 -40.34 -20.42
N THR A 9 -31.99 -40.70 -19.21
CA THR A 9 -31.85 -39.87 -18.02
C THR A 9 -30.37 -39.90 -17.62
N GLN A 10 -29.55 -39.02 -18.21
CA GLN A 10 -28.19 -38.78 -17.72
C GLN A 10 -28.30 -38.28 -16.28
N ALA A 11 -28.09 -39.19 -15.33
CA ALA A 11 -27.86 -38.84 -13.94
C ALA A 11 -26.57 -38.01 -13.92
N HIS A 12 -26.74 -36.70 -13.85
CA HIS A 12 -25.65 -35.74 -13.72
C HIS A 12 -25.03 -35.95 -12.34
N GLU A 13 -24.03 -36.84 -12.24
CA GLU A 13 -23.20 -36.96 -11.05
C GLU A 13 -22.59 -35.58 -10.78
N THR A 14 -23.10 -34.93 -9.74
CA THR A 14 -22.55 -33.67 -9.23
C THR A 14 -21.22 -34.00 -8.56
N HIS A 15 -20.17 -34.10 -9.37
CA HIS A 15 -18.80 -34.18 -8.89
C HIS A 15 -18.57 -32.94 -8.02
N SER A 16 -18.41 -33.16 -6.71
CA SER A 16 -18.14 -32.06 -5.79
C SER A 16 -16.76 -31.49 -6.16
N PRO A 17 -16.66 -30.21 -6.56
CA PRO A 17 -15.40 -29.65 -7.01
C PRO A 17 -14.37 -29.81 -5.90
N THR A 18 -13.19 -30.30 -6.29
CA THR A 18 -12.10 -30.58 -5.36
C THR A 18 -11.67 -29.29 -4.66
N TYR A 19 -11.03 -29.41 -3.49
CA TYR A 19 -10.58 -28.23 -2.74
C TYR A 19 -9.65 -27.33 -3.58
N ARG A 20 -8.84 -27.93 -4.46
CA ARG A 20 -8.00 -27.23 -5.45
C ARG A 20 -8.82 -26.49 -6.51
N GLU A 21 -9.88 -27.09 -7.05
CA GLU A 21 -10.80 -26.41 -7.97
C GLU A 21 -11.51 -25.22 -7.33
N LYS A 22 -11.88 -25.36 -6.05
CA LYS A 22 -12.47 -24.24 -5.28
C LYS A 22 -11.45 -23.11 -5.05
N LEU A 23 -10.18 -23.43 -4.86
CA LEU A 23 -9.11 -22.44 -4.76
C LEU A 23 -8.81 -21.78 -6.13
N SER A 24 -8.67 -22.57 -7.20
CA SER A 24 -8.34 -22.06 -8.54
C SER A 24 -9.47 -21.22 -9.15
N SER A 25 -10.73 -21.55 -8.85
CA SER A 25 -11.88 -20.75 -9.24
C SER A 25 -11.91 -19.38 -8.54
N GLY A 26 -11.38 -19.29 -7.31
CA GLY A 26 -11.15 -18.02 -6.61
C GLY A 26 -10.02 -17.18 -7.21
N GLU A 27 -8.99 -17.84 -7.74
CA GLU A 27 -7.79 -17.24 -8.34
C GLU A 27 -7.96 -16.84 -9.81
N LYS A 28 -8.92 -17.40 -10.55
CA LYS A 28 -9.18 -17.05 -11.97
C LYS A 28 -9.38 -15.54 -12.20
N LEU A 29 -9.92 -14.82 -11.22
CA LEU A 29 -10.16 -13.37 -11.29
C LEU A 29 -9.06 -12.55 -10.58
N TRP A 30 -8.02 -13.18 -10.04
CA TRP A 30 -6.94 -12.50 -9.32
C TRP A 30 -6.17 -11.50 -10.19
N PRO A 31 -5.79 -11.81 -11.46
CA PRO A 31 -5.08 -10.85 -12.31
C PRO A 31 -5.89 -9.59 -12.55
N TRP A 32 -7.21 -9.73 -12.70
CA TRP A 32 -8.13 -8.62 -12.85
C TRP A 32 -8.22 -7.78 -11.57
N LYS A 33 -8.35 -8.41 -10.40
CA LYS A 33 -8.36 -7.71 -9.11
C LYS A 33 -7.06 -6.95 -8.87
N PHE A 34 -5.91 -7.56 -9.18
CA PHE A 34 -4.62 -6.90 -9.12
C PHE A 34 -4.54 -5.71 -10.07
N GLY A 35 -4.94 -5.91 -11.33
CA GLY A 35 -4.98 -4.86 -12.36
C GLY A 35 -5.82 -3.66 -11.94
N LEU A 36 -7.01 -3.88 -11.38
CA LEU A 36 -7.86 -2.81 -10.85
C LEU A 36 -7.19 -2.01 -9.73
N ARG A 37 -6.42 -2.66 -8.85
CA ARG A 37 -5.69 -1.98 -7.76
C ARG A 37 -4.53 -1.14 -8.29
N VAL A 38 -3.82 -1.62 -9.31
CA VAL A 38 -2.77 -0.86 -10.00
C VAL A 38 -3.35 0.36 -10.70
N ILE A 39 -4.48 0.22 -11.40
CA ILE A 39 -5.18 1.35 -12.04
C ILE A 39 -5.62 2.37 -10.98
N LEU A 40 -6.19 1.92 -9.86
CA LEU A 40 -6.56 2.79 -8.74
C LEU A 40 -5.37 3.56 -8.17
N LEU A 41 -4.20 2.92 -8.07
CA LEU A 41 -2.93 3.56 -7.67
C LEU A 41 -2.52 4.67 -8.66
N VAL A 42 -2.58 4.39 -9.96
CA VAL A 42 -2.24 5.37 -11.00
C VAL A 42 -3.20 6.56 -10.95
N ILE A 43 -4.50 6.32 -10.81
CA ILE A 43 -5.51 7.38 -10.71
C ILE A 43 -5.30 8.22 -9.46
N THR A 44 -4.98 7.62 -8.31
CA THR A 44 -4.68 8.37 -7.07
C THR A 44 -3.44 9.23 -7.22
N ILE A 45 -2.37 8.74 -7.86
CA ILE A 45 -1.17 9.54 -8.15
C ILE A 45 -1.50 10.72 -9.05
N ILE A 46 -2.27 10.51 -10.12
CA ILE A 46 -2.71 11.59 -11.02
C ILE A 46 -3.55 12.61 -10.24
N GLY A 47 -4.50 12.16 -9.43
CA GLY A 47 -5.36 13.03 -8.60
C GLY A 47 -4.55 13.88 -7.62
N ILE A 48 -3.55 13.30 -6.96
CA ILE A 48 -2.63 14.03 -6.07
C ILE A 48 -1.83 15.06 -6.87
N GLY A 49 -1.37 14.71 -8.07
CA GLY A 49 -0.66 15.63 -8.97
C GLY A 49 -1.51 16.83 -9.39
N CYS A 50 -2.76 16.58 -9.78
CA CYS A 50 -3.72 17.64 -10.14
C CYS A 50 -4.02 18.56 -8.95
N LEU A 51 -4.24 18.00 -7.76
CA LEU A 51 -4.46 18.78 -6.53
C LEU A 51 -3.23 19.61 -6.16
N ALA A 52 -2.03 19.03 -6.21
CA ALA A 52 -0.79 19.76 -5.93
C ALA A 52 -0.57 20.90 -6.93
N TRP A 53 -0.85 20.66 -8.22
CA TRP A 53 -0.79 21.71 -9.24
C TRP A 53 -1.80 22.82 -8.95
N ALA A 54 -3.06 22.49 -8.68
CA ALA A 54 -4.11 23.47 -8.36
C ALA A 54 -3.76 24.33 -7.13
N VAL A 55 -3.25 23.71 -6.06
CA VAL A 55 -2.82 24.41 -4.84
C VAL A 55 -1.64 25.35 -5.12
N SER A 56 -0.68 24.92 -5.95
CA SER A 56 0.50 25.73 -6.28
C SER A 56 0.21 26.89 -7.25
N HIS A 57 -0.79 26.75 -8.11
CA HIS A 57 -1.19 27.73 -9.15
C HIS A 57 -2.38 28.60 -8.74
N SER A 58 -2.64 28.73 -7.44
CA SER A 58 -3.56 29.74 -6.89
C SER A 58 -2.93 31.10 -6.48
N PRO A 59 -1.91 31.69 -7.17
CA PRO A 59 -1.36 32.97 -6.74
C PRO A 59 -2.07 34.22 -7.31
N GLN A 60 -3.31 34.14 -7.83
CA GLN A 60 -3.93 35.29 -8.53
C GLN A 60 -5.41 35.58 -8.27
N PHE A 61 -6.09 34.90 -7.35
CA PHE A 61 -7.46 35.32 -7.00
C PHE A 61 -7.47 36.05 -5.66
N ASP A 62 -7.06 37.32 -5.67
CA ASP A 62 -7.26 38.25 -4.55
C ASP A 62 -8.76 38.47 -4.20
N ASP A 63 -9.69 37.98 -5.04
CA ASP A 63 -11.15 38.02 -4.81
C ASP A 63 -11.84 36.64 -4.70
N TYR A 64 -11.15 35.50 -4.89
CA TYR A 64 -11.76 34.21 -4.51
C TYR A 64 -11.61 34.04 -2.99
N ASN A 65 -12.63 34.48 -2.27
CA ASN A 65 -12.86 34.03 -0.91
C ASN A 65 -13.08 32.51 -0.94
N PHE A 66 -12.00 31.77 -0.73
CA PHE A 66 -12.02 30.34 -0.38
C PHE A 66 -12.80 30.06 0.93
N SER A 67 -13.38 31.09 1.54
CA SER A 67 -13.87 31.12 2.91
C SER A 67 -15.26 30.54 3.10
N GLU A 68 -16.06 30.27 2.06
CA GLU A 68 -17.45 29.84 2.31
C GLU A 68 -17.83 28.44 1.79
N ASP A 69 -17.35 27.96 0.62
CA ASP A 69 -17.79 26.63 0.13
C ASP A 69 -16.68 25.58 -0.13
N ASP A 70 -15.45 25.96 -0.49
CA ASP A 70 -14.42 24.98 -0.95
C ASP A 70 -13.29 24.68 0.06
N SER A 71 -13.24 25.37 1.21
CA SER A 71 -12.20 25.15 2.24
C SER A 71 -12.19 23.75 2.83
N TRP A 72 -13.32 23.03 2.76
CA TRP A 72 -13.45 21.67 3.25
C TRP A 72 -13.04 20.63 2.21
N ALA A 73 -13.32 20.88 0.92
CA ALA A 73 -13.03 19.92 -0.15
C ALA A 73 -11.54 19.60 -0.26
N LEU A 74 -10.68 20.60 -0.04
CA LEU A 74 -9.22 20.47 -0.10
C LEU A 74 -8.64 19.53 0.97
N PRO A 75 -8.82 19.76 2.28
CA PRO A 75 -8.32 18.87 3.32
C PRO A 75 -8.94 17.47 3.23
N TRP A 76 -10.23 17.36 2.89
CA TRP A 76 -10.87 16.04 2.73
C TRP A 76 -10.30 15.27 1.53
N GLY A 77 -10.10 15.92 0.38
CA GLY A 77 -9.42 15.32 -0.77
C GLY A 77 -7.99 14.90 -0.44
N LEU A 78 -7.28 15.74 0.31
CA LEU A 78 -5.88 15.51 0.70
C LEU A 78 -5.72 14.42 1.76
N ILE A 79 -6.77 14.10 2.54
CA ILE A 79 -6.76 12.97 3.49
C ILE A 79 -7.23 11.68 2.80
N THR A 80 -8.31 11.75 2.03
CA THR A 80 -8.93 10.56 1.42
C THR A 80 -8.07 9.95 0.31
N LEU A 81 -7.40 10.76 -0.51
CA LEU A 81 -6.51 10.28 -1.56
C LEU A 81 -5.31 9.49 -1.04
N PRO A 82 -4.50 9.96 -0.06
CA PRO A 82 -3.42 9.17 0.50
C PRO A 82 -3.92 7.98 1.32
N CYS A 83 -5.04 8.09 2.05
CA CYS A 83 -5.64 6.93 2.71
C CYS A 83 -6.00 5.84 1.69
N SER A 84 -6.60 6.22 0.56
CA SER A 84 -6.92 5.28 -0.54
C SER A 84 -5.67 4.69 -1.20
N PHE A 85 -4.61 5.50 -1.36
CA PHE A 85 -3.31 5.05 -1.84
C PHE A 85 -2.68 4.02 -0.90
N ILE A 86 -2.61 4.34 0.40
CA ILE A 86 -2.05 3.46 1.44
C ILE A 86 -2.84 2.16 1.49
N TRP A 87 -4.17 2.23 1.51
CA TRP A 87 -5.03 1.05 1.51
C TRP A 87 -4.78 0.17 0.29
N SER A 88 -4.72 0.77 -0.91
CA SER A 88 -4.45 0.04 -2.14
C SER A 88 -3.05 -0.59 -2.15
N ALA A 89 -2.05 0.11 -1.61
CA ALA A 89 -0.70 -0.41 -1.45
C ALA A 89 -0.65 -1.58 -0.46
N VAL A 90 -1.35 -1.49 0.67
CA VAL A 90 -1.47 -2.58 1.65
C VAL A 90 -2.17 -3.79 1.04
N CYS A 91 -3.26 -3.61 0.29
CA CYS A 91 -3.92 -4.71 -0.41
C CYS A 91 -2.98 -5.41 -1.40
N ILE A 92 -2.21 -4.65 -2.18
CA ILE A 92 -1.21 -5.21 -3.11
C ILE A 92 -0.14 -5.97 -2.33
N LEU A 93 0.39 -5.39 -1.25
CA LEU A 93 1.40 -6.01 -0.43
C LEU A 93 0.91 -7.34 0.18
N VAL A 94 -0.30 -7.37 0.76
CA VAL A 94 -0.89 -8.59 1.32
C VAL A 94 -1.07 -9.66 0.24
N LEU A 95 -1.52 -9.30 -0.95
CA LEU A 95 -1.66 -10.25 -2.07
C LEU A 95 -0.31 -10.81 -2.51
N LEU A 96 0.73 -9.97 -2.57
CA LEU A 96 2.08 -10.41 -2.90
C LEU A 96 2.68 -11.31 -1.80
N ILE A 97 2.43 -11.00 -0.52
CA ILE A 97 2.88 -11.85 0.59
C ILE A 97 2.17 -13.20 0.58
N LEU A 98 0.85 -13.23 0.34
CA LEU A 98 0.10 -14.49 0.24
C LEU A 98 0.55 -15.33 -0.96
N SER A 99 0.81 -14.68 -2.10
CA SER A 99 1.40 -15.34 -3.29
C SER A 99 2.77 -15.93 -2.94
N ALA A 100 3.66 -15.11 -2.38
CA ALA A 100 4.99 -15.54 -1.99
C ALA A 100 4.94 -16.67 -0.94
N TYR A 101 4.02 -16.61 0.02
CA TYR A 101 3.86 -17.65 1.04
C TYR A 101 3.38 -18.96 0.41
N SER A 102 2.34 -18.91 -0.43
CA SER A 102 1.83 -20.05 -1.17
C SER A 102 2.92 -20.72 -2.01
N VAL A 103 3.68 -19.92 -2.75
CA VAL A 103 4.79 -20.42 -3.58
C VAL A 103 5.95 -20.94 -2.74
N SER A 104 6.29 -20.26 -1.64
CA SER A 104 7.36 -20.71 -0.72
C SER A 104 7.00 -22.01 0.00
N GLY A 105 5.70 -22.26 0.20
CA GLY A 105 5.18 -23.48 0.81
C GLY A 105 5.25 -24.69 -0.11
N PHE A 106 5.23 -24.48 -1.42
CA PHE A 106 5.23 -25.55 -2.41
C PHE A 106 6.54 -26.35 -2.35
N GLY A 107 6.44 -27.64 -2.02
CA GLY A 107 7.58 -28.55 -1.92
C GLY A 107 8.43 -28.38 -0.66
N THR A 108 8.02 -27.55 0.31
CA THR A 108 8.74 -27.40 1.58
C THR A 108 8.72 -28.72 2.35
N GLY A 109 9.89 -29.20 2.76
CA GLY A 109 10.03 -30.52 3.39
C GLY A 109 10.20 -31.67 2.40
N GLY A 110 10.24 -31.38 1.09
CA GLY A 110 10.46 -32.39 0.04
C GLY A 110 9.20 -33.16 -0.33
N TYR A 111 8.01 -32.67 0.04
CA TYR A 111 6.72 -33.26 -0.30
C TYR A 111 5.79 -32.20 -0.91
N ILE A 112 5.02 -32.58 -1.93
CA ILE A 112 3.87 -31.79 -2.42
C ILE A 112 2.63 -32.53 -1.95
N GLN A 113 2.03 -32.05 -0.85
CA GLN A 113 0.77 -32.59 -0.36
C GLN A 113 -0.37 -32.06 -1.21
N ASP A 114 -0.82 -32.88 -2.15
CA ASP A 114 -2.18 -32.76 -2.65
C ASP A 114 -3.06 -33.66 -1.79
N VAL A 115 -4.07 -33.04 -1.18
CA VAL A 115 -5.11 -33.73 -0.40
C VAL A 115 -6.05 -34.42 -1.40
N GLU A 116 -5.52 -35.38 -2.14
CA GLU A 116 -6.33 -36.32 -2.90
C GLU A 116 -6.63 -37.54 -2.02
N PRO A 117 -7.86 -38.06 -2.06
CA PRO A 117 -8.29 -39.18 -1.23
C PRO A 117 -7.49 -40.48 -1.49
N ASP A 118 -6.78 -40.57 -2.62
CA ASP A 118 -6.11 -41.79 -3.08
C ASP A 118 -4.65 -41.93 -2.61
N GLY A 119 -4.18 -41.02 -1.74
CA GLY A 119 -3.06 -41.29 -0.82
C GLY A 119 -1.64 -41.33 -1.41
N GLY A 120 -1.43 -40.91 -2.65
CA GLY A 120 -0.08 -40.74 -3.21
C GLY A 120 0.50 -39.35 -2.95
N GLU A 121 1.83 -39.25 -2.88
CA GLU A 121 2.53 -37.97 -2.67
C GLU A 121 3.72 -37.84 -3.62
N TYR A 122 3.97 -36.63 -4.12
CA TYR A 122 5.23 -36.35 -4.80
C TYR A 122 6.31 -36.09 -3.75
N TYR A 123 7.45 -36.77 -3.90
CA TYR A 123 8.65 -36.50 -3.11
C TYR A 123 9.79 -36.05 -4.00
N LEU A 124 10.68 -35.23 -3.44
CA LEU A 124 11.87 -34.76 -4.15
C LEU A 124 12.95 -35.84 -4.10
N ALA A 125 13.26 -36.46 -5.23
CA ALA A 125 14.32 -37.45 -5.32
C ALA A 125 15.72 -36.79 -5.23
N PRO A 126 16.78 -37.54 -4.88
CA PRO A 126 18.14 -36.98 -4.69
C PRO A 126 18.74 -36.30 -5.93
N ASN A 127 18.23 -36.60 -7.12
CA ASN A 127 18.60 -35.97 -8.39
C ASN A 127 17.92 -34.61 -8.61
N GLY A 128 17.08 -34.14 -7.67
CA GLY A 128 16.36 -32.87 -7.76
C GLY A 128 15.09 -32.91 -8.61
N THR A 129 14.60 -34.10 -8.99
CA THR A 129 13.32 -34.26 -9.68
C THR A 129 12.24 -34.73 -8.72
N TRP A 130 11.02 -34.23 -8.90
CA TRP A 130 9.84 -34.73 -8.21
C TRP A 130 9.42 -36.06 -8.82
N VAL A 131 9.28 -37.07 -7.96
CA VAL A 131 8.82 -38.41 -8.31
C VAL A 131 7.57 -38.70 -7.51
N TYR A 132 6.53 -39.17 -8.18
CA TYR A 132 5.31 -39.60 -7.51
C TYR A 132 5.57 -40.93 -6.78
N ASN A 133 5.36 -40.95 -5.47
CA ASN A 133 5.28 -42.19 -4.71
C ASN A 133 3.80 -42.55 -4.57
N ALA A 134 3.41 -43.64 -5.23
CA ALA A 134 2.16 -44.30 -4.89
C ALA A 134 2.37 -45.04 -3.57
N THR A 135 2.47 -44.31 -2.45
CA THR A 135 2.53 -44.91 -1.13
C THR A 135 1.12 -45.38 -0.75
N SER A 136 0.62 -46.34 -1.53
CA SER A 136 -0.59 -47.10 -1.26
C SER A 136 -0.30 -48.04 -0.09
N SER A 137 -0.54 -47.54 1.11
CA SER A 137 -1.35 -48.31 2.03
C SER A 137 -2.04 -47.34 2.97
N TYR A 138 -3.13 -46.73 2.51
CA TYR A 138 -4.25 -46.68 3.42
C TYR A 138 -4.58 -48.16 3.70
N TYR A 139 -4.02 -48.69 4.79
CA TYR A 139 -4.23 -50.06 5.21
C TYR A 139 -5.71 -50.14 5.59
N ASP A 140 -6.55 -50.51 4.63
CA ASP A 140 -7.93 -50.89 4.91
C ASP A 140 -7.87 -52.29 5.52
N PRO A 141 -8.10 -52.45 6.83
CA PRO A 141 -8.01 -53.75 7.49
C PRO A 141 -9.10 -54.72 7.03
N TYR A 142 -10.06 -54.29 6.21
CA TYR A 142 -11.20 -55.11 5.79
C TYR A 142 -10.99 -55.89 4.48
N TYR A 143 -9.97 -55.57 3.67
CA TYR A 143 -9.70 -56.23 2.40
C TYR A 143 -8.28 -56.80 2.33
N ASP A 144 -8.12 -58.04 2.79
CA ASP A 144 -6.90 -58.85 2.71
C ASP A 144 -6.66 -59.37 1.27
N ASN A 145 -6.48 -58.47 0.30
CA ASN A 145 -6.15 -58.85 -1.08
C ASN A 145 -4.79 -58.28 -1.52
N PRO A 146 -3.69 -59.03 -1.36
CA PRO A 146 -2.31 -58.54 -1.55
C PRO A 146 -1.87 -58.41 -3.03
N SER A 147 -2.79 -58.29 -3.99
CA SER A 147 -2.47 -58.38 -5.43
C SER A 147 -2.94 -57.22 -6.30
N SER A 148 -3.48 -56.13 -5.74
CA SER A 148 -3.70 -54.93 -6.54
C SER A 148 -2.41 -54.11 -6.62
N THR A 149 -1.66 -54.30 -7.70
CA THR A 149 -0.76 -53.24 -8.20
C THR A 149 -1.64 -52.00 -8.37
N THR A 150 -1.58 -51.07 -7.42
CA THR A 150 -2.35 -49.84 -7.48
C THR A 150 -1.80 -49.05 -8.67
N GLN A 151 -2.47 -49.15 -9.81
CA GLN A 151 -2.11 -48.39 -10.99
C GLN A 151 -2.40 -46.93 -10.65
N ARG A 152 -1.36 -46.10 -10.65
CA ARG A 152 -1.50 -44.66 -10.45
C ARG A 152 -2.52 -44.12 -11.45
N GLU A 153 -3.60 -43.55 -10.94
CA GLU A 153 -4.49 -42.73 -11.74
C GLU A 153 -3.86 -41.35 -11.89
N CYS A 154 -3.80 -40.87 -13.11
CA CYS A 154 -3.23 -39.57 -13.45
C CYS A 154 -4.36 -38.66 -13.89
N ASP A 155 -4.14 -37.36 -13.70
CA ASP A 155 -5.15 -36.36 -14.00
C ASP A 155 -5.56 -36.49 -15.49
N PRO A 156 -6.87 -36.55 -15.79
CA PRO A 156 -7.38 -36.77 -17.16
C PRO A 156 -6.95 -35.69 -18.15
N ASP A 157 -6.51 -34.53 -17.69
CA ASP A 157 -5.95 -33.46 -18.54
C ASP A 157 -4.58 -33.84 -19.13
N PHE A 158 -3.92 -34.89 -18.62
CA PHE A 158 -2.64 -35.39 -19.12
C PHE A 158 -2.81 -36.67 -19.93
N SER A 159 -2.10 -36.75 -21.06
CA SER A 159 -2.10 -37.95 -21.91
C SER A 159 -1.47 -39.18 -21.27
N SER A 160 -0.68 -39.00 -20.22
CA SER A 160 -0.04 -40.06 -19.44
C SER A 160 0.52 -39.52 -18.12
N CYS A 161 0.74 -40.41 -17.16
CA CYS A 161 1.45 -40.09 -15.91
C CYS A 161 2.86 -39.53 -16.13
N ALA A 162 3.56 -40.02 -17.15
CA ALA A 162 4.87 -39.50 -17.52
C ALA A 162 4.80 -38.04 -17.99
N ALA A 163 3.73 -37.65 -18.70
CA ALA A 163 3.51 -36.26 -19.12
C ALA A 163 3.21 -35.36 -17.91
N GLN A 164 2.42 -35.85 -16.95
CA GLN A 164 2.16 -35.13 -15.69
C GLN A 164 3.46 -34.92 -14.89
N ASP A 165 4.28 -35.96 -14.73
CA ASP A 165 5.56 -35.86 -14.01
C ASP A 165 6.52 -34.89 -14.70
N ALA A 166 6.59 -34.91 -16.03
CA ALA A 166 7.39 -33.96 -16.80
C ALA A 166 6.91 -32.51 -16.58
N TYR A 167 5.60 -32.29 -16.54
CA TYR A 167 5.01 -30.97 -16.26
C TYR A 167 5.32 -30.47 -14.86
N VAL A 168 5.15 -31.30 -13.82
CA VAL A 168 5.47 -30.96 -12.43
C VAL A 168 6.95 -30.58 -12.29
N ASN A 169 7.84 -31.36 -12.91
CA ASN A 169 9.27 -31.07 -12.91
C ASN A 169 9.61 -29.78 -13.66
N GLN A 170 8.95 -29.51 -14.79
CA GLN A 170 9.13 -28.25 -15.51
C GLN A 170 8.68 -27.04 -14.68
N LEU A 171 7.53 -27.16 -14.00
CA LEU A 171 6.99 -26.11 -13.12
C LEU A 171 7.95 -25.81 -11.96
N TRP A 172 8.51 -26.86 -11.33
CA TRP A 172 9.49 -26.74 -10.26
C TRP A 172 10.74 -25.95 -10.68
N HIS A 173 11.27 -26.21 -11.88
CA HIS A 173 12.41 -25.45 -12.39
C HIS A 173 12.11 -23.97 -12.64
N LEU A 174 10.86 -23.63 -12.97
CA LEU A 174 10.43 -22.26 -13.18
C LEU A 174 10.18 -21.51 -11.86
N MET A 175 9.84 -22.23 -10.79
CA MET A 175 9.44 -21.66 -9.51
C MET A 175 10.48 -20.71 -8.92
N ASN A 176 11.76 -21.10 -8.89
CA ASN A 176 12.83 -20.24 -8.36
C ASN A 176 12.93 -18.90 -9.08
N ARG A 177 12.68 -18.88 -10.40
CA ARG A 177 12.69 -17.64 -11.19
C ARG A 177 11.46 -16.79 -10.90
N LEU A 178 10.29 -17.40 -10.78
CA LEU A 178 9.05 -16.69 -10.47
C LEU A 178 9.12 -16.03 -9.08
N VAL A 179 9.58 -16.77 -8.08
CA VAL A 179 9.82 -16.28 -6.72
C VAL A 179 10.78 -15.10 -6.71
N GLY A 180 11.90 -15.19 -7.44
CA GLY A 180 12.87 -14.10 -7.54
C GLY A 180 12.28 -12.81 -8.15
N VAL A 181 11.45 -12.94 -9.19
CA VAL A 181 10.77 -11.81 -9.83
C VAL A 181 9.75 -11.19 -8.87
N GLU A 182 8.98 -12.01 -8.14
CA GLU A 182 8.00 -11.52 -7.16
C GLU A 182 8.68 -10.77 -6.01
N TYR A 183 9.75 -11.31 -5.42
CA TYR A 183 10.51 -10.61 -4.37
C TYR A 183 11.08 -9.28 -4.86
N THR A 184 11.62 -9.26 -6.07
CA THR A 184 12.15 -8.03 -6.67
C THR A 184 11.04 -7.00 -6.88
N ALA A 185 9.87 -7.42 -7.35
CA ALA A 185 8.71 -6.55 -7.51
C ALA A 185 8.25 -5.97 -6.16
N VAL A 186 8.15 -6.79 -5.11
CA VAL A 186 7.82 -6.35 -3.74
C VAL A 186 8.84 -5.32 -3.24
N ALA A 187 10.14 -5.60 -3.41
CA ALA A 187 11.20 -4.70 -2.98
C ALA A 187 11.15 -3.35 -3.72
N CYS A 188 11.00 -3.37 -5.04
CA CYS A 188 10.85 -2.15 -5.85
C CYS A 188 9.60 -1.35 -5.45
N GLN A 189 8.48 -2.03 -5.18
CA GLN A 189 7.24 -1.40 -4.74
C GLN A 189 7.43 -0.72 -3.37
N ALA A 190 8.08 -1.40 -2.41
CA ALA A 190 8.37 -0.84 -1.09
C ALA A 190 9.27 0.40 -1.20
N ILE A 191 10.32 0.35 -2.03
CA ILE A 191 11.20 1.50 -2.30
C ILE A 191 10.41 2.64 -2.94
N ALA A 192 9.54 2.36 -3.91
CA ALA A 192 8.71 3.39 -4.54
C ALA A 192 7.80 4.10 -3.54
N VAL A 193 7.17 3.35 -2.62
CA VAL A 193 6.33 3.93 -1.55
C VAL A 193 7.15 4.78 -0.60
N LEU A 194 8.33 4.32 -0.18
CA LEU A 194 9.24 5.09 0.69
C LEU A 194 9.70 6.39 0.02
N LEU A 195 10.06 6.34 -1.26
CA LEU A 195 10.46 7.52 -2.03
C LEU A 195 9.30 8.50 -2.20
N HIS A 196 8.08 8.02 -2.46
CA HIS A 196 6.90 8.88 -2.53
C HIS A 196 6.63 9.57 -1.19
N PHE A 197 6.74 8.83 -0.07
CA PHE A 197 6.59 9.41 1.26
C PHE A 197 7.65 10.48 1.55
N ALA A 198 8.92 10.21 1.20
CA ALA A 198 10.00 11.18 1.37
C ALA A 198 9.77 12.46 0.55
N LEU A 199 9.34 12.33 -0.71
CA LEU A 199 8.99 13.48 -1.56
C LEU A 199 7.79 14.25 -1.03
N PHE A 200 6.79 13.57 -0.47
CA PHE A 200 5.64 14.19 0.17
C PHE A 200 6.06 15.02 1.40
N VAL A 201 6.85 14.43 2.32
CA VAL A 201 7.38 15.15 3.49
C VAL A 201 8.20 16.36 3.05
N TRP A 202 9.05 16.19 2.04
CA TRP A 202 9.84 17.28 1.49
C TRP A 202 8.97 18.40 0.92
N ALA A 203 7.94 18.07 0.15
CA ALA A 203 7.00 19.06 -0.40
C ALA A 203 6.25 19.82 0.69
N CYS A 204 5.83 19.14 1.77
CA CYS A 204 5.22 19.79 2.93
C CYS A 204 6.20 20.76 3.63
N CYS A 205 7.45 20.34 3.85
CA CYS A 205 8.48 21.18 4.44
C CYS A 205 8.81 22.40 3.56
N ASP A 206 8.93 22.22 2.26
CA ASP A 206 9.19 23.32 1.31
C ASP A 206 8.02 24.31 1.29
N THR A 207 6.78 23.81 1.29
CA THR A 207 5.58 24.65 1.36
C THR A 207 5.55 25.48 2.65
N HIS A 208 5.87 24.87 3.80
CA HIS A 208 5.96 25.59 5.08
C HIS A 208 7.08 26.64 5.08
N ALA A 209 8.27 26.28 4.60
CA ALA A 209 9.41 27.20 4.49
C ALA A 209 9.10 28.37 3.55
N ARG A 210 8.37 28.12 2.45
CA ARG A 210 7.94 29.16 1.52
C ARG A 210 6.87 30.07 2.13
N ASN A 211 5.89 29.50 2.81
CA ASN A 211 4.81 30.27 3.44
C ASN A 211 5.36 31.18 4.56
N SER A 212 6.24 30.65 5.42
CA SER A 212 6.89 31.44 6.48
C SER A 212 7.76 32.59 5.95
N ARG A 213 8.38 32.42 4.77
CA ARG A 213 9.11 33.53 4.11
C ARG A 213 8.17 34.59 3.55
N ARG A 214 6.98 34.18 3.08
CA ARG A 214 5.96 35.09 2.55
C ARG A 214 5.32 35.93 3.66
N THR A 215 4.90 35.30 4.75
CA THR A 215 4.31 36.01 5.90
C THR A 215 5.26 37.04 6.51
N ARG A 216 6.57 36.77 6.50
CA ARG A 216 7.58 37.76 6.94
C ARG A 216 7.62 38.99 6.02
N LYS A 217 7.60 38.81 4.70
CA LYS A 217 7.58 39.93 3.74
C LYS A 217 6.30 40.74 3.81
N ASP A 218 5.16 40.07 3.96
CA ASP A 218 3.87 40.75 4.08
C ASP A 218 3.79 41.54 5.41
N ALA A 219 4.31 40.97 6.50
CA ALA A 219 4.43 41.68 7.78
C ALA A 219 5.38 42.89 7.69
N GLU A 220 6.51 42.76 7.00
CA GLU A 220 7.43 43.88 6.72
C GLU A 220 6.75 44.97 5.89
N ALA A 221 6.01 44.61 4.84
CA ALA A 221 5.28 45.56 4.00
C ALA A 221 4.16 46.29 4.77
N ILE A 222 3.42 45.58 5.63
CA ILE A 222 2.41 46.18 6.50
C ILE A 222 3.06 47.13 7.52
N ALA A 223 4.18 46.72 8.13
CA ALA A 223 4.91 47.56 9.07
C ALA A 223 5.44 48.84 8.39
N GLU A 224 6.02 48.74 7.19
CA GLU A 224 6.45 49.90 6.40
C GLU A 224 5.28 50.85 6.08
N LYS A 225 4.10 50.30 5.77
CA LYS A 225 2.90 51.09 5.48
C LYS A 225 2.41 51.84 6.72
N ILE A 226 2.39 51.18 7.89
CA ILE A 226 2.00 51.80 9.17
C ILE A 226 3.00 52.91 9.55
N ILE A 227 4.31 52.68 9.41
CA ILE A 227 5.33 53.69 9.71
C ILE A 227 5.17 54.91 8.80
N ARG A 228 4.87 54.71 7.50
CA ARG A 228 4.59 55.81 6.57
C ARG A 228 3.35 56.61 6.99
N ASP A 229 2.25 55.94 7.32
CA ASP A 229 0.99 56.57 7.72
C ASP A 229 1.13 57.37 9.03
N LEU A 230 1.82 56.81 10.03
CA LEU A 230 2.13 57.52 11.28
C LEU A 230 3.04 58.74 11.07
N LYS A 231 3.94 58.69 10.09
CA LYS A 231 4.82 59.80 9.73
C LYS A 231 4.05 60.92 9.03
N GLU A 232 3.14 60.57 8.13
CA GLU A 232 2.28 61.54 7.41
C GLU A 232 1.28 62.23 8.35
N LYS A 233 0.74 61.50 9.34
CA LYS A 233 -0.15 62.06 10.37
C LYS A 233 0.56 62.94 11.42
N GLY A 234 1.89 63.01 11.39
CA GLY A 234 2.67 63.78 12.37
C GLY A 234 2.66 63.18 13.79
N GLU A 235 2.23 61.93 13.93
CA GLU A 235 2.06 61.24 15.21
C GLU A 235 3.35 60.52 15.65
N LEU A 236 4.25 60.25 14.71
CA LEU A 236 5.62 59.80 15.00
C LEU A 236 6.46 60.99 15.50
N VAL A 237 6.49 61.17 16.82
CA VAL A 237 7.57 61.93 17.48
C VAL A 237 8.85 61.14 17.24
N PRO A 238 9.83 61.66 16.48
CA PRO A 238 11.10 60.96 16.29
C PRO A 238 11.65 60.67 17.68
N ALA A 239 11.96 59.40 17.96
CA ALA A 239 12.64 59.03 19.19
C ALA A 239 13.83 59.98 19.31
N VAL A 240 13.76 60.90 20.28
CA VAL A 240 14.85 61.82 20.58
C VAL A 240 16.06 60.91 20.68
N PRO A 241 17.07 61.05 19.79
CA PRO A 241 18.19 60.13 19.75
C PRO A 241 18.66 60.05 21.18
N ALA A 242 18.62 58.84 21.76
CA ALA A 242 18.97 58.60 23.14
C ALA A 242 20.29 59.33 23.35
N GLN A 243 20.20 60.52 23.94
CA GLN A 243 21.36 61.34 24.22
C GLN A 243 22.09 60.46 25.19
N ARG A 244 23.16 59.84 24.69
CA ARG A 244 24.18 59.09 25.39
C ARG A 244 24.12 59.52 26.84
N ALA A 245 23.39 58.76 27.65
CA ALA A 245 23.24 59.05 29.05
C ALA A 245 24.67 59.03 29.55
N ARG A 246 25.17 60.24 29.77
CA ARG A 246 26.43 60.47 30.44
C ARG A 246 26.35 59.61 31.68
N GLU A 247 27.35 58.77 31.87
CA GLU A 247 27.54 57.99 33.07
C GLU A 247 27.60 58.97 34.25
N ASP A 248 26.43 59.27 34.82
CA ASP A 248 26.38 59.85 36.14
C ASP A 248 26.40 58.67 37.12
N PRO A 249 27.25 58.76 38.15
CA PRO A 249 27.59 57.63 38.99
C PRO A 249 26.37 57.13 39.77
N VAL A 250 26.33 55.81 39.92
CA VAL A 250 25.48 55.05 40.84
C VAL A 250 25.28 55.81 42.15
N MET A 251 24.11 56.44 42.30
CA MET A 251 23.54 56.68 43.62
C MET A 251 22.59 55.53 43.91
N THR A 252 23.08 54.61 44.72
CA THR A 252 22.31 53.63 45.46
C THR A 252 21.20 54.35 46.22
N VAL A 253 19.96 54.21 45.77
CA VAL A 253 18.79 54.55 46.58
C VAL A 253 18.36 53.29 47.32
N PRO A 254 18.48 53.24 48.65
CA PRO A 254 17.96 52.14 49.44
C PRO A 254 16.47 52.40 49.74
N GLY A 255 15.59 51.57 49.17
CA GLY A 255 14.23 51.39 49.68
C GLY A 255 13.12 51.46 48.64
N GLY A 256 12.45 50.32 48.44
CA GLY A 256 11.07 50.14 47.94
C GLY A 256 10.81 50.58 46.50
N VAL A 257 10.08 49.84 45.66
CA VAL A 257 8.94 48.96 45.89
C VAL A 257 8.91 47.97 44.72
N GLN A 258 8.68 46.69 45.00
CA GLN A 258 8.39 45.70 43.96
C GLN A 258 7.05 46.06 43.28
N MET A 259 7.08 46.39 41.99
CA MET A 259 5.89 46.28 41.15
C MET A 259 5.87 44.90 40.51
N GLN A 260 4.86 44.14 40.92
CA GLN A 260 4.54 42.80 40.47
C GLN A 260 3.95 42.90 39.06
N GLU A 261 4.69 42.47 38.04
CA GLU A 261 4.19 42.35 36.67
C GLU A 261 3.14 41.24 36.60
N HIS A 262 1.89 41.64 36.40
CA HIS A 262 0.76 40.75 36.25
C HIS A 262 0.73 40.26 34.80
N TYR A 263 1.37 39.11 34.54
CA TYR A 263 1.38 38.44 33.24
C TYR A 263 0.00 37.81 32.98
N ARG A 264 -0.80 38.46 32.13
CA ARG A 264 -2.14 38.00 31.72
C ARG A 264 -1.99 36.98 30.58
N SER A 265 -2.03 35.70 30.92
CA SER A 265 -2.17 34.60 29.97
C SER A 265 -3.56 34.61 29.33
N GLY A 266 -3.62 34.79 28.00
CA GLY A 266 -4.81 34.56 27.20
C GLY A 266 -4.84 33.14 26.61
N PRO A 267 -6.04 32.56 26.40
CA PRO A 267 -6.23 31.12 26.24
C PRO A 267 -6.07 30.65 24.79
N SER A 268 -5.59 29.41 24.68
CA SER A 268 -5.62 28.53 23.51
C SER A 268 -7.01 28.07 23.13
#